data_AF-A0A834LCI2-F1
#
_entry.id   AF-A0A834LCI2-F1
#
_cell.length_a   1.000
_cell.length_b   1.000
_cell.length_c   1.000
_cell.angle_alpha   90.00
_cell.angle_beta   90.00
_cell.angle_gamma   90.00
#
_symmetry.space_group_name_H-M   'P 1'
#
loop_
_entity.id
_entity.type
_entity.pdbx_description
1 polymer ?
#
loop_
_entity_poly.entity_id
_entity_poly.type
_entity_poly.pdbx_seq_one_letter_code
_entity_poly.pdbx_strand_id
1 'polypeptide(L)'
;MVGRWVDELQRSTIKEEKEITEKLAKHQETVADSSMVELSHVVSELLRSGSSGNPAGDEADERVESTLAPKEEGLEDLLHMADDLRLRTLKGVVDILTPIQAVHFLIAAAELHLRLHEWGKKKDAMNNRYHHAPSGDGSTTQPNLPS
;
A
#
# COMPACT_ATOMS: atom_id res chain seq x y z
N MET A 1 -11.90 27.74 25.75
CA MET A 1 -10.81 26.88 26.27
C MET A 1 -10.56 25.70 25.35
N VAL A 2 -11.61 24.96 24.95
CA VAL A 2 -11.56 23.85 23.97
C VAL A 2 -10.81 24.16 22.67
N GLY A 3 -11.04 25.31 22.04
CA GLY A 3 -10.38 25.67 20.77
C GLY A 3 -8.85 25.63 20.81
N ARG A 4 -8.22 26.07 21.91
CA ARG A 4 -6.75 26.05 22.02
C ARG A 4 -6.17 24.64 22.08
N TRP A 5 -6.89 23.70 22.69
CA TRP A 5 -6.48 22.29 22.78
C TRP A 5 -6.62 21.59 21.43
N VAL A 6 -7.68 21.91 20.69
CA VAL A 6 -7.86 21.42 19.32
C VAL A 6 -6.75 21.93 18.41
N ASP A 7 -6.46 23.23 18.46
CA ASP A 7 -5.40 23.82 17.64
C ASP A 7 -4.03 23.22 17.96
N GLU A 8 -3.76 22.92 19.23
CA GLU A 8 -2.51 22.30 19.66
C GLU A 8 -2.39 20.86 19.19
N LEU A 9 -3.45 20.06 19.37
CA LEU A 9 -3.51 18.69 18.87
C LEU A 9 -3.29 18.67 17.36
N GLN A 10 -4.00 19.54 16.61
CA GLN A 10 -3.86 19.64 15.17
C GLN A 10 -2.44 20.02 14.75
N ARG A 11 -1.81 21.02 15.41
CA ARG A 11 -0.43 21.42 15.10
C ARG A 11 0.57 20.29 15.34
N SER A 12 0.44 19.56 16.45
CA SER A 12 1.30 18.41 16.73
C SER A 12 1.10 17.31 15.69
N THR A 13 -0.15 16.95 15.39
CA THR A 13 -0.46 15.93 14.38
C THR A 13 0.10 16.30 13.01
N ILE A 14 -0.12 17.53 12.53
CA ILE A 14 0.40 17.98 11.21
C ILE A 14 1.93 17.93 11.16
N LYS A 15 2.61 18.30 12.25
CA LYS A 15 4.07 18.25 12.31
C LYS A 15 4.57 16.81 12.14
N GLU A 16 3.98 15.88 12.88
CA GLU A 16 4.37 14.47 12.83
C GLU A 16 3.96 13.80 11.50
N GLU A 17 2.79 14.15 10.94
CA GLU A 17 2.37 13.73 9.60
C GLU A 17 3.41 14.15 8.54
N LYS A 18 3.94 15.38 8.65
CA LYS A 18 4.98 15.86 7.75
C LYS A 18 6.27 15.06 7.91
N GLU A 19 6.68 14.76 9.14
CA GLU A 19 7.86 13.92 9.40
C GLU A 19 7.70 12.51 8.84
N ILE A 20 6.53 11.89 9.00
CA ILE A 20 6.21 10.58 8.39
C ILE A 20 6.23 10.66 6.87
N THR A 21 5.63 11.71 6.29
CA THR A 21 5.58 11.92 4.84
C THR A 21 6.97 12.09 4.23
N GLU A 22 7.86 12.82 4.90
CA GLU A 22 9.24 12.97 4.46
C GLU A 22 10.01 11.65 4.52
N LYS A 23 9.78 10.81 5.54
CA LYS A 23 10.37 9.47 5.61
C LYS A 23 9.81 8.55 4.52
N LEU A 24 8.50 8.60 4.27
CA LEU A 24 7.86 7.85 3.19
C LEU A 24 8.45 8.23 1.83
N ALA A 25 8.63 9.52 1.55
CA ALA A 25 9.22 9.97 0.29
C ALA A 25 10.65 9.45 0.10
N LYS A 26 11.47 9.48 1.15
CA LYS A 26 12.84 8.91 1.12
C LYS A 26 12.81 7.40 0.90
N HIS A 27 11.88 6.70 1.54
CA HIS A 27 11.75 5.25 1.37
C HIS A 27 11.28 4.90 -0.05
N GLN A 28 10.34 5.68 -0.61
CA GLN A 28 9.88 5.53 -1.99
C GLN A 28 10.99 5.71 -3.04
N GLU A 29 11.99 6.56 -2.77
CA GLU A 29 13.18 6.68 -3.64
C GLU A 29 13.92 5.34 -3.77
N THR A 30 14.01 4.57 -2.68
CA THR A 30 14.63 3.23 -2.69
C THR A 30 13.84 2.21 -3.51
N VAL A 31 12.52 2.37 -3.65
CA VAL A 31 11.69 1.50 -4.50
C VAL A 31 11.94 1.76 -5.99
N ALA A 32 12.61 2.85 -6.35
CA ALA A 32 12.96 3.22 -7.72
C ALA A 32 14.48 3.27 -7.95
N ASP A 33 15.28 2.60 -7.11
CA ASP A 33 16.75 2.66 -7.16
C ASP A 33 17.37 1.70 -8.20
N SER A 34 18.71 1.75 -8.30
CA SER A 34 19.49 0.89 -9.21
C SER A 34 19.25 -0.59 -9.00
N SER A 35 19.02 -1.03 -7.75
CA SER A 35 18.82 -2.45 -7.44
C SER A 35 17.57 -3.01 -8.12
N MET A 36 16.51 -2.20 -8.24
CA MET A 36 15.29 -2.58 -8.95
C MET A 36 15.47 -2.66 -10.47
N VAL A 37 16.30 -1.78 -11.04
CA VAL A 37 16.66 -1.84 -12.47
C VAL A 37 17.48 -3.09 -12.76
N GLU A 38 18.48 -3.39 -11.93
CA GLU A 38 19.30 -4.59 -12.03
C GLU A 38 18.45 -5.86 -11.90
N LEU A 39 17.53 -5.91 -10.94
CA LEU A 39 16.57 -7.01 -10.82
C LEU A 39 15.74 -7.20 -12.10
N SER A 40 15.24 -6.12 -12.69
CA SER A 40 14.45 -6.17 -13.93
C SER A 40 15.25 -6.82 -15.08
N HIS A 41 16.54 -6.50 -15.19
CA HIS A 41 17.43 -7.14 -16.16
C HIS A 41 17.60 -8.63 -15.88
N VAL A 42 17.88 -9.02 -14.63
CA VAL A 42 18.04 -10.43 -14.23
C VAL A 42 16.79 -11.25 -14.58
N VAL A 43 15.60 -10.75 -14.23
CA VAL A 43 14.33 -11.41 -14.53
C VAL A 43 14.09 -11.48 -16.04
N SER A 44 14.37 -10.40 -16.78
CA SER A 44 14.21 -10.37 -18.25
C SER A 44 15.13 -11.36 -18.97
N GLU A 45 16.37 -11.53 -18.49
CA GLU A 45 17.31 -12.52 -19.04
C GLU A 45 16.87 -13.95 -18.76
N LEU A 46 16.38 -14.23 -17.55
CA LEU A 46 15.84 -15.54 -17.19
C LEU A 46 14.66 -15.94 -18.09
N LEU A 47 13.71 -15.02 -18.31
CA LEU A 47 12.56 -15.23 -19.19
C LEU A 47 12.98 -15.51 -20.64
N ARG A 48 14.00 -14.82 -21.15
CA ARG A 48 14.56 -15.06 -22.49
C ARG A 48 15.30 -16.40 -22.61
N SER A 49 15.94 -16.86 -21.53
CA SER A 49 16.71 -18.10 -21.50
C SER A 49 15.85 -19.36 -21.49
N GLY A 50 14.52 -19.26 -21.28
CA GLY A 50 13.59 -20.40 -21.34
C GLY A 50 13.83 -21.51 -20.30
N SER A 51 14.65 -21.27 -19.27
CA SER A 51 14.99 -22.25 -18.23
C SER A 51 13.94 -22.26 -17.11
N SER A 52 12.76 -22.81 -17.41
CA SER A 52 11.81 -23.21 -16.36
C SER A 52 12.27 -24.54 -15.76
N GLY A 53 12.83 -24.52 -14.55
CA GLY A 53 13.21 -25.72 -13.78
C GLY A 53 14.71 -25.97 -13.52
N ASN A 54 15.58 -24.96 -13.68
CA ASN A 54 17.04 -25.04 -13.39
C ASN A 54 17.38 -24.30 -12.07
N PRO A 55 18.51 -24.59 -11.38
CA PRO A 55 18.93 -23.91 -10.15
C PRO A 55 19.17 -22.39 -10.33
N ALA A 56 19.31 -21.92 -11.57
CA ALA A 56 19.34 -20.50 -11.91
C ALA A 56 18.02 -19.76 -11.65
N GLY A 57 16.89 -20.48 -11.57
CA GLY A 57 15.60 -19.91 -11.18
C GLY A 57 15.54 -19.63 -9.68
N ASP A 58 16.01 -20.57 -8.86
CA ASP A 58 16.04 -20.43 -7.40
C ASP A 58 16.96 -19.26 -6.97
N GLU A 59 18.10 -19.08 -7.64
CA GLU A 59 19.01 -17.94 -7.41
C GLU A 59 18.37 -16.58 -7.78
N ALA A 60 17.52 -16.55 -8.82
CA ALA A 60 16.81 -15.34 -9.22
C ALA A 60 15.71 -14.97 -8.21
N ASP A 61 14.95 -15.96 -7.73
CA ASP A 61 13.92 -15.77 -6.71
C ASP A 61 14.52 -15.30 -5.38
N GLU A 62 15.65 -15.88 -4.95
CA GLU A 62 16.37 -15.42 -3.76
C GLU A 62 16.86 -13.96 -3.91
N ARG A 63 17.32 -13.60 -5.12
CA ARG A 63 17.76 -12.23 -5.39
C ARG A 63 16.60 -11.24 -5.40
N VAL A 64 15.45 -11.62 -5.94
CA VAL A 64 14.22 -10.82 -5.87
C VAL A 64 13.81 -10.61 -4.41
N GLU A 65 13.74 -11.68 -3.63
CA GLU A 65 13.37 -11.63 -2.22
C GLU A 65 14.32 -10.73 -1.42
N SER A 66 15.64 -10.95 -1.53
CA SER A 66 16.64 -10.17 -0.79
C SER A 66 16.64 -8.67 -1.13
N THR A 67 16.21 -8.30 -2.33
CA THR A 67 16.11 -6.90 -2.76
C THR A 67 14.80 -6.26 -2.31
N LEU A 68 13.69 -7.01 -2.31
CA LEU A 68 12.37 -6.51 -1.93
C LEU A 68 12.15 -6.48 -0.42
N ALA A 69 12.66 -7.47 0.33
CA ALA A 69 12.49 -7.58 1.77
C ALA A 69 12.81 -6.28 2.55
N PRO A 70 13.98 -5.62 2.39
CA PRO A 70 14.25 -4.37 3.12
C PRO A 70 13.36 -3.21 2.68
N LYS A 71 12.82 -3.24 1.45
CA LYS A 71 11.89 -2.23 0.94
C LYS A 71 10.49 -2.46 1.52
N GLU A 72 10.08 -3.70 1.73
CA GLU A 72 8.85 -4.05 2.41
C GLU A 72 8.91 -3.69 3.90
N GLU A 73 9.99 -4.08 4.59
CA GLU A 73 10.22 -3.79 6.01
C GLU A 73 10.12 -2.28 6.29
N GLY A 74 10.79 -1.44 5.49
CA GLY A 74 10.70 0.01 5.70
C GLY A 74 9.32 0.60 5.42
N LEU A 75 8.48 -0.05 4.59
CA LEU A 75 7.09 0.35 4.42
C LEU A 75 6.22 -0.09 5.61
N GLU A 76 6.46 -1.28 6.16
CA GLU A 76 5.83 -1.76 7.40
C GLU A 76 6.11 -0.80 8.56
N ASP A 77 7.36 -0.37 8.73
CA ASP A 77 7.75 0.61 9.75
C ASP A 77 7.01 1.94 9.60
N LEU A 78 6.84 2.42 8.37
CA LEU A 78 6.09 3.64 8.08
C LEU A 78 4.60 3.50 8.43
N LEU A 79 4.02 2.33 8.19
CA LEU A 79 2.64 2.03 8.57
C LEU A 79 2.48 2.00 10.10
N HIS A 80 3.41 1.38 10.82
CA HIS A 80 3.43 1.41 12.28
C HIS A 80 3.51 2.85 12.82
N MET A 81 4.40 3.68 12.26
CA MET A 81 4.50 5.10 12.63
C MET A 81 3.20 5.87 12.39
N ALA A 82 2.54 5.63 11.25
CA ALA A 82 1.25 6.26 10.92
C ALA A 82 0.14 5.80 11.88
N ASP A 83 0.10 4.51 12.21
CA ASP A 83 -0.88 3.95 13.13
C ASP A 83 -0.72 4.46 14.55
N ASP A 84 0.51 4.58 15.03
CA ASP A 84 0.82 5.18 16.32
C ASP A 84 0.38 6.65 16.40
N LEU A 85 0.64 7.43 15.34
CA LEU A 85 0.17 8.82 15.27
C LEU A 85 -1.36 8.90 15.25
N ARG A 86 -2.02 8.02 14.49
CA ARG A 86 -3.48 7.92 14.43
C ARG A 86 -4.07 7.62 15.81
N LEU A 87 -3.50 6.67 16.56
CA LEU A 87 -3.97 6.32 17.91
C LEU A 87 -3.74 7.45 18.92
N ARG A 88 -2.58 8.12 18.88
CA ARG A 88 -2.32 9.28 19.75
C ARG A 88 -3.24 10.45 19.44
N THR A 89 -3.51 10.70 18.16
CA THR A 89 -4.46 11.73 17.73
C THR A 89 -5.88 11.40 18.20
N LEU A 90 -6.32 10.14 18.03
CA LEU A 90 -7.61 9.66 18.52
C LEU A 90 -7.76 9.84 20.03
N LYS A 91 -6.73 9.46 20.81
CA LYS A 91 -6.70 9.69 22.25
C LYS A 91 -6.82 11.19 22.58
N GLY A 92 -6.06 12.04 21.89
CA GLY A 92 -6.13 13.49 22.08
C GLY A 92 -7.52 14.07 21.82
N VAL A 93 -8.23 13.59 20.80
CA VAL A 93 -9.63 13.99 20.54
C VAL A 93 -10.53 13.58 21.70
N VAL A 94 -10.42 12.34 22.17
CA VAL A 94 -11.23 11.84 23.30
C VAL A 94 -10.97 12.66 24.57
N ASP A 95 -9.72 13.03 24.84
CA ASP A 95 -9.32 13.85 26.00
C ASP A 95 -9.91 15.28 25.97
N ILE A 96 -10.25 15.81 24.78
CA ILE A 96 -10.83 17.15 24.60
C ILE A 96 -12.36 17.14 24.74
N LEU A 97 -13.00 16.06 24.34
CA LEU A 97 -14.46 15.96 24.25
C LEU A 97 -15.10 15.70 25.62
N THR A 98 -16.36 16.11 25.77
CA THR A 98 -17.19 15.60 26.89
C THR A 98 -17.50 14.11 26.67
N PRO A 99 -17.82 13.34 27.73
CA PRO A 99 -18.05 11.90 27.59
C PRO A 99 -19.08 11.53 26.52
N ILE A 100 -20.20 12.26 26.43
CA ILE A 100 -21.23 11.99 25.42
C ILE A 100 -20.76 12.29 24.00
N GLN A 101 -19.97 13.36 23.81
CA GLN A 101 -19.38 13.70 22.52
C GLN A 101 -18.33 12.67 22.10
N ALA A 102 -17.51 12.19 23.05
CA ALA A 102 -16.54 11.14 22.79
C ALA A 102 -17.21 9.84 22.35
N VAL A 103 -18.31 9.44 22.99
CA VAL A 103 -19.10 8.27 22.57
C VAL A 103 -19.63 8.44 21.14
N HIS A 104 -20.28 9.56 20.83
CA HIS A 104 -20.78 9.82 19.48
C HIS A 104 -19.66 9.81 18.43
N PHE A 105 -18.52 10.40 18.76
CA PHE A 105 -17.35 10.43 17.90
C PHE A 105 -16.79 9.03 17.65
N LEU A 106 -16.64 8.20 18.69
CA LEU A 106 -16.13 6.83 18.57
C LEU A 106 -17.06 5.93 17.75
N ILE A 107 -18.39 6.10 17.88
CA ILE A 107 -19.36 5.39 17.02
C ILE A 107 -19.13 5.76 15.55
N ALA A 108 -19.07 7.07 15.24
CA ALA A 108 -18.84 7.54 13.88
C ALA A 108 -17.49 7.06 13.31
N ALA A 109 -16.43 7.07 14.13
CA ALA A 109 -15.11 6.58 13.75
C ALA A 109 -15.12 5.06 13.46
N ALA A 110 -15.80 4.27 14.29
CA ALA A 110 -15.96 2.83 14.08
C ALA A 110 -16.75 2.52 12.80
N GLU A 111 -17.85 3.25 12.55
CA GLU A 111 -18.61 3.12 11.32
C GLU A 111 -17.78 3.43 10.08
N LEU A 112 -16.98 4.50 10.12
CA LEU A 112 -16.07 4.86 9.04
C LEU A 112 -15.03 3.75 8.80
N HIS A 113 -14.44 3.21 9.88
CA HIS A 113 -13.46 2.13 9.80
C HIS A 113 -14.03 0.87 9.14
N LEU A 114 -15.24 0.46 9.53
CA LEU A 114 -15.91 -0.71 8.94
C LEU A 114 -16.19 -0.50 7.46
N ARG A 115 -16.74 0.66 7.07
CA ARG A 115 -17.03 0.97 5.65
C ARG A 115 -15.76 1.01 4.80
N LEU A 116 -14.68 1.60 5.33
CA LEU A 116 -13.39 1.65 4.63
C LEU A 116 -12.79 0.25 4.46
N HIS A 117 -12.87 -0.59 5.50
CA HIS A 117 -12.42 -1.98 5.44
C HIS A 117 -13.21 -2.80 4.40
N GLU A 118 -14.54 -2.65 4.35
CA GLU A 118 -15.37 -3.29 3.32
C GLU A 118 -15.03 -2.82 1.91
N TRP A 119 -14.83 -1.52 1.72
CA TRP A 119 -14.39 -0.95 0.46
C TRP A 119 -13.02 -1.49 0.03
N GLY A 120 -12.07 -1.59 0.96
CA GLY A 120 -10.75 -2.18 0.74
C GLY A 120 -10.84 -3.62 0.23
N LYS A 121 -11.58 -4.49 0.93
CA LYS A 121 -11.82 -5.88 0.50
C LYS A 121 -12.44 -5.97 -0.89
N LYS A 122 -13.40 -5.10 -1.20
CA LYS A 122 -14.04 -5.07 -2.53
C LYS A 122 -13.04 -4.66 -3.62
N LYS A 123 -12.21 -3.65 -3.37
CA LYS A 123 -11.15 -3.21 -4.27
C LYS A 123 -10.15 -4.33 -4.55
N ASP A 124 -9.72 -5.04 -3.51
CA ASP A 124 -8.73 -6.11 -3.65
C ASP A 124 -9.31 -7.31 -4.41
N ALA A 125 -10.57 -7.66 -4.15
CA ALA A 125 -11.29 -8.67 -4.92
C ALA A 125 -11.46 -8.28 -6.40
N MET A 126 -11.68 -6.99 -6.70
CA MET A 126 -11.71 -6.50 -8.08
C MET A 126 -10.33 -6.63 -8.74
N ASN A 127 -9.26 -6.19 -8.08
CA ASN A 127 -7.90 -6.27 -8.63
C ASN A 127 -7.50 -7.72 -8.95
N ASN A 128 -7.84 -8.67 -8.06
CA ASN A 128 -7.57 -10.08 -8.27
C ASN A 128 -8.35 -10.66 -9.48
N ARG A 129 -9.59 -10.19 -9.71
CA ARG A 129 -10.39 -10.59 -10.90
C ARG A 129 -9.82 -10.08 -12.22
N TYR A 130 -9.16 -8.91 -12.23
CA TYR A 130 -8.50 -8.40 -13.43
C TYR A 130 -7.23 -9.19 -13.78
N HIS A 131 -6.48 -9.67 -12.78
CA HIS A 131 -5.30 -10.50 -13.00
C HIS A 131 -5.61 -11.93 -13.48
N HIS A 132 -6.87 -12.39 -13.36
CA HIS A 132 -7.30 -13.75 -13.73
C HIS A 132 -8.29 -13.79 -14.91
N ALA A 133 -8.47 -12.67 -15.65
CA ALA A 133 -9.24 -12.71 -16.88
C ALA A 133 -8.51 -13.63 -17.89
N PRO A 134 -9.15 -14.69 -18.40
CA PRO A 134 -8.52 -15.53 -19.42
C PRO A 134 -8.28 -14.64 -20.63
N SER A 135 -7.04 -14.64 -21.12
CA SER A 135 -6.70 -14.05 -22.41
C SER A 135 -7.70 -14.59 -23.43
N GLY A 136 -8.56 -13.70 -23.94
CA GLY A 136 -9.53 -14.06 -24.96
C GLY A 136 -8.79 -14.69 -26.13
N ASP A 137 -9.15 -15.93 -26.43
CA ASP A 137 -8.72 -16.64 -27.62
C ASP A 137 -8.90 -15.73 -28.84
N GLY A 138 -7.80 -15.48 -29.54
CA GLY A 138 -7.75 -14.75 -30.79
C GLY A 138 -8.32 -15.59 -31.92
N SER A 139 -9.64 -15.78 -31.93
CA SER A 139 -10.38 -16.27 -33.09
C SER A 139 -11.17 -15.11 -33.70
N THR A 140 -10.43 -14.16 -34.32
CA THR A 140 -11.00 -13.21 -35.28
C THR A 140 -11.39 -13.99 -36.53
N THR A 141 -12.62 -14.48 -36.56
CA THR A 141 -13.29 -14.89 -37.79
C THR A 141 -13.37 -13.66 -38.70
N GLN A 142 -12.62 -13.66 -39.81
CA GLN A 142 -12.78 -12.65 -40.85
C GLN A 142 -14.23 -12.66 -41.37
N PRO A 143 -14.90 -11.51 -41.49
CA PRO A 143 -16.17 -11.43 -42.18
C PRO A 143 -15.93 -11.61 -43.69
N ASN A 144 -16.54 -12.66 -44.24
CA ASN A 144 -16.56 -12.96 -45.67
C ASN A 144 -17.24 -11.80 -46.42
N LEU A 145 -16.52 -11.11 -47.30
CA LEU A 145 -17.13 -10.17 -48.26
C LEU A 145 -17.63 -10.95 -49.49
N PRO A 146 -18.89 -10.77 -49.91
CA PRO A 146 -19.38 -11.36 -51.16
C PRO A 146 -18.75 -10.65 -52.37
N SER A 147 -18.48 -11.46 -53.41
CA SER A 147 -17.92 -11.09 -54.71
C SER A 147 -18.76 -10.10 -55.51
#